data_AF-A0A066YHC7-F1
#
_entry.id   AF-A0A066YHC7-F1
#
_cell.length_a   1.000
_cell.length_b   1.000
_cell.length_c   1.000
_cell.angle_alpha   90.00
_cell.angle_beta   90.00
_cell.angle_gamma   90.00
#
_symmetry.space_group_name_H-M   'P 1'
#
loop_
_entity.id
_entity.type
_entity.pdbx_description
1 polymer ?
#
loop_
_entity_poly.entity_id
_entity_poly.type
_entity_poly.pdbx_seq_one_letter_code
_entity_poly.pdbx_strand_id
1 'polypeptide(L)'
;MTADRSAPPGSWPGVHERLAELAAADPLLRRFGADSHRYVLRPPLSESAVTSFETRHRITLPRSYRTFLLDAADGGAGPAHGLLGLTELPPDDEALFDLKADSLAPGFLASPFRYLTSQPGPSTATDTGYDLAGSLPIGEAGCGIFSRLVITGPCAGQVWTDDQVWSGLAPGPDFRVWYTAWLDAYQRSGT
;
A
#
# COMPACT_ATOMS: atom_id res chain seq x y z
N MET A 1 -29.64 -23.44 5.88
CA MET A 1 -29.27 -22.67 7.08
C MET A 1 -27.83 -22.20 6.87
N THR A 2 -27.68 -21.17 6.05
CA THR A 2 -26.39 -20.59 5.68
C THR A 2 -25.99 -19.62 6.79
N ALA A 3 -24.89 -19.93 7.49
CA ALA A 3 -24.32 -19.02 8.45
C ALA A 3 -23.93 -17.72 7.74
N ASP A 4 -24.53 -16.63 8.20
CA ASP A 4 -24.13 -15.26 7.92
C ASP A 4 -22.68 -15.07 8.38
N ARG A 5 -21.73 -15.15 7.43
CA ARG A 5 -20.31 -14.79 7.62
C ARG A 5 -20.15 -13.28 7.44
N SER A 6 -20.87 -12.49 8.23
CA SER A 6 -20.51 -11.10 8.43
C SER A 6 -19.27 -11.07 9.32
N ALA A 7 -18.10 -11.09 8.70
CA ALA A 7 -16.83 -10.90 9.39
C ALA A 7 -16.88 -9.58 10.19
N PRO A 8 -16.37 -9.55 11.43
CA PRO A 8 -16.44 -8.34 12.25
C PRO A 8 -15.72 -7.18 11.56
N PRO A 9 -16.13 -5.92 11.79
CA PRO A 9 -15.55 -4.74 11.17
C PRO A 9 -14.09 -4.54 11.63
N GLY A 10 -13.17 -5.18 10.91
CA GLY A 10 -11.74 -5.26 11.20
C GLY A 10 -11.08 -6.48 10.57
N SER A 11 -11.81 -7.58 10.43
CA SER A 11 -11.29 -8.82 9.82
C SER A 11 -10.95 -8.62 8.33
N TRP A 12 -9.85 -9.26 7.91
CA TRP A 12 -9.42 -9.47 6.53
C TRP A 12 -9.68 -10.92 6.11
N PRO A 13 -10.95 -11.35 6.05
CA PRO A 13 -11.29 -12.75 5.89
C PRO A 13 -10.83 -13.26 4.52
N GLY A 14 -10.14 -14.40 4.54
CA GLY A 14 -9.77 -15.12 3.33
C GLY A 14 -8.71 -14.45 2.48
N VAL A 15 -7.96 -13.43 2.95
CA VAL A 15 -6.83 -12.89 2.18
C VAL A 15 -5.80 -13.98 1.89
N HIS A 16 -5.41 -14.75 2.90
CA HIS A 16 -4.48 -15.87 2.75
C HIS A 16 -5.03 -16.98 1.83
N GLU A 17 -6.33 -17.31 1.95
CA GLU A 17 -7.01 -18.30 1.11
C GLU A 17 -7.03 -17.87 -0.35
N ARG A 18 -7.42 -16.62 -0.62
CA ARG A 18 -7.47 -16.04 -1.96
C ARG A 18 -6.09 -15.96 -2.59
N LEU A 19 -5.06 -15.61 -1.82
CA LEU A 19 -3.69 -15.63 -2.31
C LEU A 19 -3.20 -17.04 -2.66
N ALA A 20 -3.59 -18.05 -1.88
CA ALA A 20 -3.30 -19.44 -2.21
C ALA A 20 -3.99 -19.88 -3.52
N GLU A 21 -5.24 -19.46 -3.74
CA GLU A 21 -5.93 -19.67 -5.03
C GLU A 21 -5.20 -18.99 -6.18
N LEU A 22 -4.76 -17.74 -6.00
CA LEU A 22 -4.00 -17.02 -7.01
C LEU A 22 -2.66 -17.69 -7.32
N ALA A 23 -1.93 -18.14 -6.30
CA ALA A 23 -0.68 -18.88 -6.46
C ALA A 23 -0.89 -20.20 -7.21
N ALA A 24 -1.97 -20.92 -6.92
CA ALA A 24 -2.33 -22.15 -7.60
C ALA A 24 -2.72 -21.92 -9.07
N ALA A 25 -3.36 -20.79 -9.38
CA ALA A 25 -3.75 -20.38 -10.73
C ALA A 25 -2.58 -19.82 -11.57
N ASP A 26 -1.49 -19.40 -10.93
CA ASP A 26 -0.31 -18.82 -11.59
C ASP A 26 1.00 -19.49 -11.14
N PRO A 27 1.17 -20.81 -11.37
CA PRO A 27 2.35 -21.56 -10.91
C PRO A 27 3.66 -21.12 -11.60
N LEU A 28 3.55 -20.42 -12.72
CA LEU A 28 4.68 -19.90 -13.49
C LEU A 28 4.94 -18.40 -13.24
N LEU A 29 4.19 -17.77 -12.32
CA LEU A 29 4.35 -16.37 -11.93
C LEU A 29 4.33 -15.41 -13.13
N ARG A 30 3.43 -15.65 -14.09
CA ARG A 30 3.33 -14.90 -15.35
C ARG A 30 2.60 -13.57 -15.19
N ARG A 31 1.86 -13.40 -14.09
CA ARG A 31 1.16 -12.14 -13.84
C ARG A 31 2.14 -11.07 -13.42
N PHE A 32 1.89 -9.84 -13.85
CA PHE A 32 2.80 -8.72 -13.62
C PHE A 32 3.09 -8.53 -12.13
N GLY A 33 4.39 -8.61 -11.76
CA GLY A 33 4.90 -8.50 -10.41
C GLY A 33 4.75 -9.74 -9.52
N ALA A 34 4.10 -10.81 -10.00
CA ALA A 34 3.98 -12.06 -9.27
C ALA A 34 5.32 -12.77 -9.05
N ASP A 35 6.29 -12.57 -9.93
CA ASP A 35 7.67 -13.04 -9.76
C ASP A 35 8.38 -12.39 -8.57
N SER A 36 7.99 -11.15 -8.23
CA SER A 36 8.55 -10.36 -7.14
C SER A 36 7.99 -10.82 -5.78
N HIS A 37 6.67 -10.75 -5.61
CA HIS A 37 6.05 -11.05 -4.31
C HIS A 37 5.63 -12.53 -4.14
N ARG A 38 5.57 -13.31 -5.24
CA ARG A 38 5.30 -14.77 -5.26
C ARG A 38 4.03 -15.20 -4.52
N TYR A 39 3.05 -14.30 -4.44
CA TYR A 39 1.84 -14.43 -3.62
C TYR A 39 2.09 -14.70 -2.12
N VAL A 40 3.29 -14.39 -1.62
CA VAL A 40 3.67 -14.59 -0.21
C VAL A 40 3.44 -13.30 0.58
N LEU A 41 2.63 -13.39 1.64
CA LEU A 41 2.52 -12.33 2.63
C LEU A 41 3.62 -12.45 3.69
N ARG A 42 4.04 -11.29 4.20
CA ARG A 42 4.83 -11.23 5.42
C ARG A 42 3.94 -11.48 6.63
N PRO A 43 4.49 -11.95 7.75
CA PRO A 43 3.72 -12.11 8.97
C PRO A 43 3.05 -10.79 9.41
N PRO A 44 1.87 -10.83 10.03
CA PRO A 44 1.27 -9.66 10.65
C PRO A 44 2.15 -9.09 11.78
N LEU A 45 2.01 -7.80 12.04
CA LEU A 45 2.64 -7.11 13.17
C LEU A 45 1.86 -7.35 14.47
N SER A 46 2.56 -7.27 15.59
CA SER A 46 1.92 -7.21 16.91
C SER A 46 1.28 -5.85 17.15
N GLU A 47 0.28 -5.80 18.04
CA GLU A 47 -0.31 -4.54 18.51
C GLU A 47 0.77 -3.59 19.05
N SER A 48 1.73 -4.12 19.81
CA SER A 48 2.83 -3.32 20.36
C SER A 48 3.73 -2.72 19.29
N ALA A 49 3.99 -3.42 18.18
CA ALA A 49 4.80 -2.92 17.08
C ALA A 49 4.06 -1.76 16.36
N VAL A 50 2.78 -1.94 16.07
CA VAL A 50 1.93 -0.92 15.45
C VAL A 50 1.79 0.32 16.35
N THR A 51 1.49 0.15 17.64
CA THR A 51 1.44 1.25 18.61
C THR A 51 2.78 1.96 18.75
N SER A 52 3.89 1.22 18.72
CA SER A 52 5.23 1.82 18.78
C SER A 52 5.51 2.70 17.55
N PHE A 53 5.11 2.25 16.36
CA PHE A 53 5.21 3.03 15.14
C PHE A 53 4.40 4.32 15.22
N GLU A 54 3.13 4.22 15.59
CA GLU A 54 2.24 5.38 15.76
C GLU A 54 2.78 6.38 16.79
N THR A 55 3.28 5.89 17.91
CA THR A 55 3.88 6.72 18.97
C THR A 55 5.15 7.42 18.47
N ARG A 56 6.03 6.68 17.79
CA ARG A 56 7.30 7.21 17.24
C ARG A 56 7.04 8.34 16.24
N HIS A 57 6.05 8.17 15.37
CA HIS A 57 5.75 9.13 14.30
C HIS A 57 4.67 10.15 14.69
N ARG A 58 4.05 10.03 15.87
CA ARG A 58 2.95 10.88 16.38
C ARG A 58 1.75 10.94 15.44
N ILE A 59 1.32 9.77 14.98
CA ILE A 59 0.21 9.59 14.04
C ILE A 59 -0.77 8.55 14.56
N THR A 60 -1.94 8.51 13.93
CA THR A 60 -2.84 7.35 14.00
C THR A 60 -2.92 6.77 12.60
N LEU A 61 -2.61 5.49 12.43
CA LEU A 61 -2.71 4.84 11.13
C LEU A 61 -4.17 4.75 10.69
N PRO A 62 -4.45 4.90 9.38
CA PRO A 62 -5.80 4.69 8.85
C PRO A 62 -6.33 3.30 9.23
N ARG A 63 -7.60 3.23 9.67
CA ARG A 63 -8.19 2.02 10.25
C ARG A 63 -8.05 0.78 9.35
N SER A 64 -8.32 0.92 8.06
CA SER A 64 -8.21 -0.16 7.08
C SER A 64 -6.78 -0.73 7.02
N TYR A 65 -5.78 0.15 6.95
CA TYR A 65 -4.37 -0.26 6.94
C TYR A 65 -3.90 -0.81 8.30
N ARG A 66 -4.29 -0.18 9.42
CA ARG A 66 -3.94 -0.70 10.76
C ARG A 66 -4.42 -2.14 10.96
N THR A 67 -5.69 -2.40 10.62
CA THR A 67 -6.25 -3.76 10.72
C THR A 67 -5.58 -4.75 9.76
N PHE A 68 -5.10 -4.28 8.59
CA PHE A 68 -4.32 -5.12 7.68
C PHE A 68 -3.00 -5.57 8.31
N LEU A 69 -2.29 -4.63 8.94
CA LEU A 69 -1.01 -4.91 9.59
C LEU A 69 -1.15 -5.92 10.73
N LEU A 70 -2.24 -5.85 11.51
CA LEU A 70 -2.49 -6.72 12.66
C LEU A 70 -3.01 -8.10 12.27
N ASP A 71 -3.93 -8.16 11.29
CA ASP A 71 -4.68 -9.37 11.01
C ASP A 71 -4.19 -10.12 9.76
N ALA A 72 -3.62 -9.39 8.78
CA ALA A 72 -3.30 -9.93 7.47
C ALA A 72 -1.78 -10.06 7.25
N ALA A 73 -1.05 -8.94 7.25
CA ALA A 73 0.38 -8.92 6.91
C ALA A 73 1.06 -7.57 7.13
N ASP A 74 2.38 -7.60 7.40
CA ASP A 74 3.29 -6.46 7.24
C ASP A 74 3.84 -6.35 5.81
N GLY A 75 2.96 -6.34 4.81
CA GLY A 75 3.34 -6.29 3.39
C GLY A 75 3.57 -7.66 2.74
N GLY A 76 4.33 -7.69 1.65
CA GLY A 76 4.50 -8.87 0.78
C GLY A 76 3.56 -8.84 -0.41
N ALA A 77 2.78 -9.89 -0.64
CA ALA A 77 1.85 -9.97 -1.78
C ALA A 77 0.90 -8.76 -1.87
N GLY A 78 0.78 -8.22 -3.07
CA GLY A 78 -0.04 -7.05 -3.35
C GLY A 78 0.03 -6.65 -4.82
N PRO A 79 -0.63 -5.54 -5.20
CA PRO A 79 -0.57 -5.02 -6.56
C PRO A 79 0.87 -4.84 -7.07
N ALA A 80 1.09 -5.12 -8.36
CA ALA A 80 2.39 -5.02 -9.02
C ALA A 80 3.49 -5.75 -8.23
N HIS A 81 4.59 -5.09 -7.85
CA HIS A 81 5.70 -5.73 -7.14
C HIS A 81 5.39 -6.07 -5.67
N GLY A 82 4.20 -5.72 -5.18
CA GLY A 82 3.73 -6.04 -3.84
C GLY A 82 3.72 -4.84 -2.88
N LEU A 83 3.47 -5.16 -1.62
CA LEU A 83 3.40 -4.22 -0.51
C LEU A 83 4.71 -4.18 0.27
N LEU A 84 5.14 -2.97 0.59
CA LEU A 84 6.28 -2.73 1.47
C LEU A 84 5.83 -2.86 2.93
N GLY A 85 6.66 -3.52 3.75
CA GLY A 85 6.44 -3.56 5.20
C GLY A 85 6.48 -2.17 5.82
N LEU A 86 5.76 -1.98 6.91
CA LEU A 86 5.57 -0.68 7.56
C LEU A 86 6.90 0.00 7.89
N THR A 87 7.85 -0.77 8.41
CA THR A 87 9.15 -0.28 8.89
C THR A 87 10.34 -0.83 8.11
N GLU A 88 10.10 -1.66 7.10
CA GLU A 88 11.16 -2.19 6.27
C GLU A 88 11.61 -1.16 5.25
N LEU A 89 12.93 -1.04 5.11
CA LEU A 89 13.54 -0.32 4.00
C LEU A 89 13.93 -1.38 2.94
N PRO A 90 13.55 -1.20 1.67
CA PRO A 90 13.89 -2.16 0.62
C PRO A 90 15.41 -2.22 0.44
N PRO A 91 16.03 -3.40 0.40
CA PRO A 91 17.49 -3.53 0.46
C PRO A 91 18.23 -3.13 -0.83
N ASP A 92 17.57 -3.07 -1.99
CA ASP A 92 18.26 -3.06 -3.29
C ASP A 92 17.68 -2.07 -4.33
N ASP A 93 16.76 -1.17 -3.94
CA ASP A 93 16.23 -0.11 -4.81
C ASP A 93 16.50 1.24 -4.13
N GLU A 94 17.54 1.95 -4.58
CA GLU A 94 17.94 3.24 -3.99
C GLU A 94 16.81 4.27 -4.04
N ALA A 95 16.04 4.34 -5.13
CA ALA A 95 14.98 5.32 -5.28
C ALA A 95 13.81 5.04 -4.33
N LEU A 96 13.41 3.76 -4.20
CA LEU A 96 12.36 3.37 -3.27
C LEU A 96 12.83 3.42 -1.81
N PHE A 97 14.11 3.11 -1.56
CA PHE A 97 14.75 3.24 -0.25
C PHE A 97 14.70 4.70 0.21
N ASP A 98 15.21 5.63 -0.59
CA ASP A 98 15.25 7.05 -0.25
C ASP A 98 13.85 7.60 -0.04
N LEU A 99 12.91 7.31 -0.95
CA LEU A 99 11.52 7.74 -0.83
C LEU A 99 10.88 7.26 0.48
N LYS A 100 11.13 6.02 0.88
CA LYS A 100 10.59 5.45 2.11
C LYS A 100 11.30 6.00 3.35
N ALA A 101 12.62 6.13 3.31
CA ALA A 101 13.41 6.72 4.38
C ALA A 101 12.98 8.17 4.67
N ASP A 102 12.82 8.98 3.62
CA ASP A 102 12.34 10.36 3.71
C ASP A 102 10.93 10.43 4.28
N SER A 103 10.05 9.52 3.85
CA SER A 103 8.68 9.46 4.37
C SER A 103 8.62 9.07 5.86
N LEU A 104 9.67 8.43 6.40
CA LEU A 104 9.80 8.08 7.80
C LEU A 104 10.57 9.12 8.63
N ALA A 105 10.99 10.23 8.03
CA ALA A 105 11.63 11.33 8.76
C ALA A 105 10.70 11.92 9.84
N PRO A 106 11.25 12.43 10.97
CA PRO A 106 10.46 13.03 12.03
C PRO A 106 9.52 14.13 11.52
N GLY A 107 8.23 14.00 11.82
CA GLY A 107 7.21 14.99 11.44
C GLY A 107 6.63 14.81 10.03
N PHE A 108 7.27 14.04 9.14
CA PHE A 108 6.77 13.86 7.77
C PHE A 108 5.36 13.27 7.75
N LEU A 109 5.14 12.13 8.43
CA LEU A 109 3.81 11.48 8.47
C LEU A 109 2.78 12.24 9.32
N ALA A 110 3.21 13.06 10.27
CA ALA A 110 2.32 13.83 11.15
C ALA A 110 1.84 15.13 10.50
N SER A 111 2.56 15.64 9.51
CA SER A 111 2.11 16.74 8.67
C SER A 111 0.93 16.29 7.80
N PRO A 112 -0.12 17.12 7.64
CA PRO A 112 -1.27 16.74 6.85
C PRO A 112 -0.95 16.75 5.35
N PHE A 113 -1.32 15.67 4.66
CA PHE A 113 -1.34 15.62 3.21
C PHE A 113 -2.31 16.66 2.65
N ARG A 114 -1.79 17.54 1.81
CA ARG A 114 -2.46 18.79 1.41
C ARG A 114 -3.36 18.67 0.18
N TYR A 115 -3.18 17.63 -0.63
CA TYR A 115 -3.89 17.48 -1.90
C TYR A 115 -5.21 16.74 -1.69
N LEU A 116 -6.27 17.25 -2.33
CA LEU A 116 -7.63 16.66 -2.28
C LEU A 116 -8.09 16.12 -3.65
N THR A 117 -7.43 16.57 -4.71
CA THR A 117 -7.70 16.21 -6.10
C THR A 117 -6.39 15.91 -6.82
N SER A 118 -6.49 15.33 -8.01
CA SER A 118 -5.33 15.03 -8.83
C SER A 118 -4.46 16.27 -9.06
N GLN A 119 -3.14 16.07 -9.04
CA GLN A 119 -2.15 17.06 -9.41
C GLN A 119 -1.55 16.64 -10.75
N PRO A 120 -1.49 17.53 -11.75
CA PRO A 120 -0.97 17.18 -13.06
C PRO A 120 0.54 16.90 -12.97
N GLY A 121 1.00 15.91 -13.73
CA GLY A 121 2.43 15.62 -13.92
C GLY A 121 3.19 16.77 -14.60
N PRO A 122 4.53 16.72 -14.62
CA PRO A 122 5.35 17.78 -15.18
C PRO A 122 5.16 17.87 -16.70
N SER A 123 4.97 19.08 -17.22
CA SER A 123 4.81 19.30 -18.66
C SER A 123 6.14 19.22 -19.43
N THR A 124 7.30 19.44 -18.78
CA THR A 124 8.63 19.49 -19.43
C THR A 124 9.83 19.07 -18.53
N ALA A 125 9.59 18.48 -17.36
CA ALA A 125 10.55 17.92 -16.38
C ALA A 125 11.70 18.83 -15.87
N THR A 126 11.70 19.10 -14.56
CA THR A 126 12.75 18.78 -13.58
C THR A 126 12.31 19.38 -12.24
N ASP A 127 11.94 18.52 -11.30
CA ASP A 127 11.34 18.85 -9.98
C ASP A 127 9.89 19.37 -10.04
N THR A 128 8.93 18.48 -9.77
CA THR A 128 7.52 18.86 -9.57
C THR A 128 7.28 19.53 -8.22
N GLY A 129 8.20 19.40 -7.25
CA GLY A 129 8.09 19.99 -5.92
C GLY A 129 6.85 19.54 -5.15
N TYR A 130 6.33 18.33 -5.38
CA TYR A 130 5.17 17.85 -4.63
C TYR A 130 5.52 17.72 -3.15
N ASP A 131 4.67 18.32 -2.31
CA ASP A 131 4.74 18.12 -0.87
C ASP A 131 3.95 16.86 -0.52
N LEU A 132 4.68 15.76 -0.39
CA LEU A 132 4.13 14.43 -0.10
C LEU A 132 3.98 14.14 1.40
N ALA A 133 4.20 15.14 2.26
CA ALA A 133 4.07 14.99 3.70
C ALA A 133 2.68 14.41 4.06
N GLY A 134 2.63 13.59 5.11
CA GLY A 134 1.41 12.91 5.53
C GLY A 134 1.05 11.66 4.73
N SER A 135 1.92 11.20 3.81
CA SER A 135 1.69 9.97 3.03
C SER A 135 2.88 9.01 3.11
N LEU A 136 2.63 7.71 2.98
CA LEU A 136 3.65 6.65 3.05
C LEU A 136 3.64 5.84 1.74
N PRO A 137 4.79 5.63 1.07
CA PRO A 137 4.87 4.69 -0.04
C PRO A 137 4.65 3.27 0.51
N ILE A 138 3.65 2.58 -0.05
CA ILE A 138 3.25 1.23 0.35
C ILE A 138 3.52 0.19 -0.73
N GLY A 139 3.89 0.59 -1.94
CA GLY A 139 4.22 -0.33 -3.02
C GLY A 139 4.70 0.40 -4.26
N GLU A 140 5.40 -0.32 -5.13
CA GLU A 140 5.87 0.17 -6.42
C GLU A 140 5.14 -0.56 -7.55
N ALA A 141 4.68 0.20 -8.55
CA ALA A 141 4.01 -0.30 -9.74
C ALA A 141 4.93 -0.44 -10.96
N GLY A 142 6.24 -0.20 -10.79
CA GLY A 142 7.23 -0.14 -11.86
C GLY A 142 7.36 1.26 -12.49
N CYS A 143 8.43 1.47 -13.26
CA CYS A 143 8.71 2.73 -13.97
C CYS A 143 8.74 3.98 -13.05
N GLY A 144 9.05 3.82 -11.76
CA GLY A 144 9.04 4.92 -10.78
C GLY A 144 7.64 5.38 -10.37
N ILE A 145 6.61 4.55 -10.61
CA ILE A 145 5.24 4.80 -10.16
C ILE A 145 5.05 4.15 -8.80
N PHE A 146 4.56 4.92 -7.82
CA PHE A 146 4.34 4.43 -6.47
C PHE A 146 2.86 4.46 -6.07
N SER A 147 2.46 3.50 -5.25
CA SER A 147 1.22 3.58 -4.48
C SER A 147 1.53 4.20 -3.12
N ARG A 148 0.89 5.33 -2.80
CA ARG A 148 1.07 6.03 -1.52
C ARG A 148 -0.20 6.00 -0.69
N LEU A 149 -0.10 5.52 0.53
CA LEU A 149 -1.18 5.61 1.50
C LEU A 149 -1.15 6.97 2.19
N VAL A 150 -2.24 7.73 2.14
CA VAL A 150 -2.38 8.94 2.94
C VAL A 150 -2.60 8.52 4.40
N ILE A 151 -1.71 8.98 5.29
CA ILE A 151 -1.72 8.69 6.72
C ILE A 151 -2.44 9.79 7.50
N THR A 152 -2.08 11.05 7.24
CA THR A 152 -2.60 12.20 7.97
C THR A 152 -3.16 13.23 6.99
N GLY A 153 -4.31 13.82 7.33
CA GLY A 153 -4.99 14.82 6.49
C GLY A 153 -6.41 14.38 6.07
N PRO A 154 -7.11 15.21 5.26
CA PRO A 154 -8.52 14.97 4.92
C PRO A 154 -8.76 13.69 4.09
N CYS A 155 -7.74 13.22 3.39
CA CYS A 155 -7.78 12.02 2.55
C CYS A 155 -7.20 10.78 3.25
N ALA A 156 -6.97 10.80 4.56
CA ALA A 156 -6.39 9.67 5.30
C ALA A 156 -7.12 8.34 5.02
N GLY A 157 -6.34 7.30 4.71
CA GLY A 157 -6.82 5.98 4.30
C GLY A 157 -6.89 5.76 2.80
N GLN A 158 -6.89 6.81 1.98
CA GLN A 158 -6.85 6.66 0.52
C GLN A 158 -5.47 6.25 0.02
N VAL A 159 -5.46 5.40 -1.01
CA VAL A 159 -4.24 5.05 -1.75
C VAL A 159 -4.17 5.89 -3.01
N TRP A 160 -3.17 6.76 -3.09
CA TRP A 160 -2.93 7.65 -4.20
C TRP A 160 -1.88 7.05 -5.13
N THR A 161 -2.05 7.26 -6.43
CA THR A 161 -1.02 7.00 -7.44
C THR A 161 -0.05 8.18 -7.43
N ASP A 162 1.23 7.88 -7.36
CA ASP A 162 2.35 8.82 -7.44
C ASP A 162 3.18 8.50 -8.69
N ASP A 163 2.88 9.19 -9.79
CA ASP A 163 3.56 9.08 -11.08
C ASP A 163 4.09 10.46 -11.47
N GLN A 164 5.14 10.90 -10.77
CA GLN A 164 5.71 12.23 -10.95
C GLN A 164 6.38 12.43 -12.30
N VAL A 165 6.51 11.38 -13.11
CA VAL A 165 7.14 11.43 -14.42
C VAL A 165 6.11 11.77 -15.50
N TRP A 166 4.92 11.18 -15.43
CA TRP A 166 3.92 11.32 -16.50
C TRP A 166 2.62 11.95 -16.05
N SER A 167 1.87 11.29 -15.16
CA SER A 167 0.48 11.67 -14.86
C SER A 167 0.30 12.53 -13.60
N GLY A 168 1.32 12.61 -12.75
CA GLY A 168 1.33 13.33 -11.48
C GLY A 168 0.73 12.53 -10.33
N LEU A 169 -0.01 13.20 -9.45
CA LEU A 169 -0.67 12.57 -8.31
C LEU A 169 -2.15 12.35 -8.62
N ALA A 170 -2.68 11.18 -8.31
CA ALA A 170 -4.11 10.90 -8.48
C ALA A 170 -4.71 10.22 -7.23
N PRO A 171 -5.89 10.66 -6.75
CA PRO A 171 -6.56 10.00 -5.64
C PRO A 171 -7.10 8.63 -6.05
N GLY A 172 -7.02 7.69 -5.14
CA GLY A 172 -7.68 6.39 -5.23
C GLY A 172 -8.60 6.12 -4.04
N PRO A 173 -9.15 4.90 -3.96
CA PRO A 173 -10.09 4.56 -2.91
C PRO A 173 -9.37 4.28 -1.58
N ASP A 174 -10.13 3.99 -0.52
CA ASP A 174 -9.58 3.49 0.75
C ASP A 174 -8.72 2.22 0.53
N PHE A 175 -7.66 2.07 1.32
CA PHE A 175 -6.72 0.95 1.27
C PHE A 175 -7.40 -0.43 1.17
N ARG A 176 -8.48 -0.66 1.93
CA ARG A 176 -9.20 -1.94 1.87
C ARG A 176 -9.78 -2.19 0.49
N VAL A 177 -10.49 -1.19 -0.05
CA VAL A 177 -11.12 -1.29 -1.37
C VAL A 177 -10.05 -1.47 -2.45
N TRP A 178 -8.95 -0.70 -2.36
CA TRP A 178 -7.82 -0.80 -3.29
C TRP A 178 -7.21 -2.21 -3.29
N TYR A 179 -6.90 -2.76 -2.11
CA TYR A 179 -6.27 -4.07 -2.00
C TYR A 179 -7.20 -5.23 -2.40
N THR A 180 -8.47 -5.19 -2.00
CA THR A 180 -9.42 -6.25 -2.37
C THR A 180 -9.75 -6.23 -3.86
N ALA A 181 -9.78 -5.04 -4.49
CA ALA A 181 -10.00 -4.94 -5.93
C ALA A 181 -8.90 -5.63 -6.74
N TRP A 182 -7.65 -5.60 -6.26
CA TRP A 182 -6.56 -6.35 -6.87
C TRP A 182 -6.77 -7.86 -6.76
N LEU A 183 -7.13 -8.36 -5.56
CA LEU A 183 -7.46 -9.77 -5.38
C LEU A 183 -8.62 -10.22 -6.30
N ASP A 184 -9.64 -9.37 -6.48
CA ASP A 184 -10.81 -9.65 -7.32
C ASP A 184 -10.46 -9.63 -8.83
N ALA A 185 -9.65 -8.66 -9.26
CA ALA A 185 -9.23 -8.54 -10.65
C ALA A 185 -8.46 -9.78 -11.11
N TYR A 186 -7.59 -10.29 -10.23
CA TYR A 186 -6.76 -11.46 -10.50
C TYR A 186 -7.56 -12.78 -10.55
N GLN A 187 -8.73 -12.86 -9.91
CA GLN A 187 -9.63 -14.00 -10.04
C GLN A 187 -10.37 -14.01 -11.39
N ARG A 188 -10.58 -12.84 -12.02
CA ARG A 188 -11.30 -12.71 -13.30
C ARG A 188 -10.42 -12.85 -14.53
N SER A 189 -9.12 -12.57 -14.43
CA SER A 189 -8.15 -12.71 -15.52
C SER A 189 -7.66 -14.15 -15.75
N GLY A 190 -8.26 -15.15 -15.10
CA GLY A 190 -7.94 -16.58 -15.22
C GLY A 190 -8.88 -17.38 -16.11
N THR A 191 -9.62 -16.74 -17.02
CA THR A 191 -10.45 -17.39 -18.05
C THR A 191 -9.79 -17.23 -19.42
#